data_AF-A0A4Q3HES7-F1
#
_entry.id   AF-A0A4Q3HES7-F1
#
_cell.length_a   1.000
_cell.length_b   1.000
_cell.length_c   1.000
_cell.angle_alpha   90.00
_cell.angle_beta   90.00
_cell.angle_gamma   90.00
#
_symmetry.space_group_name_H-M   'P 1'
#
loop_
_entity.id
_entity.type
_entity.pdbx_description
1 polymer ?
#
loop_
_entity_poly.entity_id
_entity_poly.type
_entity_poly.pdbx_seq_one_letter_code
_entity_poly.pdbx_strand_id
1 'polypeptide(L)'
;MSDVTTFSSPVETSSKGETGKISTVSFRGGGFAPIPVQGVGIAVFVVLIALAEIGTRSGFISNLTLPRPSAVLDTFVQLWQTGLLWKHLLPSLQRLFVGAFMGISVGIAVGVLIGLFSYVRAGLVPLVAALFPIPKIALLPLFVIWFGWSIVRKIVLPGAFPAILSGLRVSISIAIILLVAAEMLGAQYGVGSYILEAGSLYDLEKLFAGVTILSVMGLLVNFVIGQVEKRFLSWRG
;
A
#
# COMPACT_ATOMS: atom_id res chain seq x y z
N MET A 1 -22.00 63.57 11.11
CA MET A 1 -22.07 62.16 10.64
C MET A 1 -20.73 61.85 10.00
N SER A 2 -19.74 61.49 10.82
CA SER A 2 -19.35 60.10 11.16
C SER A 2 -18.44 59.53 10.06
N ASP A 3 -17.23 59.06 10.28
CA ASP A 3 -16.45 58.86 11.49
C ASP A 3 -15.08 58.28 11.06
N VAL A 4 -14.08 58.38 11.96
CA VAL A 4 -13.15 57.27 12.29
C VAL A 4 -11.78 57.14 11.57
N THR A 5 -10.77 57.60 12.35
CA THR A 5 -9.48 56.98 12.74
C THR A 5 -8.28 57.00 11.79
N THR A 6 -7.45 58.03 11.95
CA THR A 6 -5.99 57.91 11.88
C THR A 6 -5.46 57.74 13.30
N PHE A 7 -5.16 56.50 13.70
CA PHE A 7 -4.42 56.23 14.94
C PHE A 7 -2.93 56.31 14.63
N SER A 8 -2.29 57.40 15.03
CA SER A 8 -0.83 57.49 15.13
C SER A 8 -0.50 58.00 16.53
N SER A 9 -0.21 57.07 17.43
CA SER A 9 0.42 57.37 18.72
C SER A 9 1.68 56.50 18.81
N PRO A 10 2.88 57.09 18.98
CA PRO A 10 4.07 56.32 19.25
C PRO A 10 4.01 55.86 20.71
N VAL A 11 3.88 54.56 20.93
CA VAL A 11 4.09 53.99 22.26
C VAL A 11 5.60 53.88 22.44
N GLU A 12 6.17 54.87 23.12
CA GLU A 12 7.43 54.73 23.83
C GLU A 12 7.26 53.65 24.91
N THR A 13 7.79 52.46 24.68
CA THR A 13 8.12 51.53 25.76
C THR A 13 9.56 51.79 26.21
N SER A 14 9.73 52.79 27.06
CA SER A 14 10.88 52.86 27.96
C SER A 14 10.71 51.77 29.03
N SER A 15 11.23 50.58 28.74
CA SER A 15 11.46 49.54 29.75
C SER A 15 12.95 49.47 30.06
N LYS A 16 13.33 50.18 31.13
CA LYS A 16 14.59 50.04 31.83
C LYS A 16 14.69 48.62 32.40
N GLY A 17 15.83 47.98 32.18
CA GLY A 17 16.45 47.08 33.14
C GLY A 17 15.75 45.74 33.34
N GLU A 18 16.15 44.75 32.54
CA GLU A 18 16.64 43.46 33.01
C GLU A 18 17.07 42.69 31.75
N THR A 19 18.37 42.46 31.60
CA THR A 19 18.88 41.40 30.71
C THR A 19 18.47 40.07 31.32
N GLY A 20 17.17 39.76 31.25
CA GLY A 20 16.60 38.47 31.55
C GLY A 20 17.16 37.48 30.54
N LYS A 21 18.27 36.85 30.94
CA LYS A 21 18.92 35.75 30.24
C LYS A 21 17.82 34.76 29.84
N ILE A 22 17.47 34.71 28.56
CA ILE A 22 16.49 33.77 28.03
C ILE A 22 17.04 32.40 28.36
N SER A 23 16.53 31.79 29.44
CA SER A 23 16.89 30.45 29.84
C SER A 23 16.20 29.52 28.85
N THR A 24 16.94 29.14 27.80
CA THR A 24 16.54 28.03 26.97
C THR A 24 16.51 26.81 27.88
N VAL A 25 15.32 26.44 28.33
CA VAL A 25 15.14 25.22 29.12
C VAL A 25 15.59 24.08 28.20
N SER A 26 16.74 23.49 28.51
CA SER A 26 17.27 22.37 27.75
C SER A 26 16.19 21.29 27.75
N PHE A 27 15.70 20.91 26.58
CA PHE A 27 14.74 19.82 26.44
C PHE A 27 15.36 18.54 27.02
N ARG A 28 15.00 18.21 28.27
CA ARG A 28 15.42 17.00 28.98
C ARG A 28 14.57 15.79 28.57
N GLY A 29 14.15 15.72 27.32
CA GLY A 29 13.48 14.55 26.74
C GLY A 29 14.48 13.47 26.35
N GLY A 30 15.29 12.99 27.30
CA GLY A 30 16.23 11.88 27.09
C GLY A 30 15.63 10.50 27.26
N GLY A 31 14.35 10.41 27.67
CA GLY A 31 13.73 9.16 28.14
C GLY A 31 13.13 8.24 27.07
N PHE A 32 13.08 8.67 25.81
CA PHE A 32 12.46 7.89 24.74
C PHE A 32 13.32 7.90 23.47
N ALA A 33 14.61 7.62 23.59
CA ALA A 33 15.39 7.19 22.43
C ALA A 33 15.16 5.67 22.27
N PRO A 34 14.22 5.19 21.43
CA PRO A 34 14.06 3.77 21.20
C PRO A 34 15.37 3.24 20.60
N ILE A 35 16.09 2.42 21.36
CA ILE A 35 17.25 1.70 20.85
C ILE A 35 16.68 0.61 19.93
N PRO A 36 17.04 0.58 18.63
CA PRO A 36 16.56 -0.44 17.72
C PRO A 36 17.17 -1.79 18.11
N VAL A 37 16.45 -2.54 18.93
CA VAL A 37 16.79 -3.91 19.31
C VAL A 37 16.45 -4.85 18.14
N GLN A 38 17.41 -5.00 17.23
CA GLN A 38 17.30 -5.89 16.07
C GLN A 38 17.03 -7.31 16.56
N GLY A 39 16.01 -7.96 15.98
CA GLY A 39 15.67 -9.35 16.29
C GLY A 39 14.59 -9.56 17.36
N VAL A 40 14.21 -8.53 18.13
CA VAL A 40 13.10 -8.69 19.10
C VAL A 40 11.80 -9.07 18.42
N GLY A 41 11.52 -8.54 17.22
CA GLY A 41 10.36 -8.95 16.43
C GLY A 41 10.36 -10.45 16.08
N ILE A 42 11.52 -10.99 15.68
CA ILE A 42 11.67 -12.43 15.36
C ILE A 42 11.51 -13.26 16.64
N ALA A 43 12.15 -12.85 17.73
CA ALA A 43 12.03 -13.54 19.02
C ALA A 43 10.58 -13.58 19.51
N VAL A 44 9.87 -12.45 19.45
CA VAL A 44 8.43 -12.37 19.78
C VAL A 44 7.61 -13.29 18.89
N PHE A 45 7.86 -13.28 17.58
CA PHE A 45 7.14 -14.16 16.64
C PHE A 45 7.35 -15.65 16.96
N VAL A 46 8.60 -16.07 17.22
CA VAL A 46 8.93 -17.45 17.59
C VAL A 46 8.28 -17.84 18.91
N VAL A 47 8.30 -16.96 19.92
CA VAL A 47 7.64 -17.20 21.21
C VAL A 47 6.13 -17.36 21.03
N LEU A 48 5.49 -16.53 20.21
CA LEU A 48 4.06 -16.64 19.93
C LEU A 48 3.71 -17.97 19.24
N ILE A 49 4.49 -18.39 18.25
CA ILE A 49 4.30 -19.69 17.57
C ILE A 49 4.49 -20.85 18.56
N ALA A 50 5.53 -20.80 19.41
CA ALA A 50 5.80 -21.83 20.40
C ALA A 50 4.67 -21.93 21.43
N LEU A 51 4.18 -20.79 21.94
CA LEU A 51 3.04 -20.75 22.85
C LEU A 51 1.76 -21.29 22.19
N ALA A 52 1.52 -20.97 20.92
CA ALA A 52 0.39 -21.49 20.17
C ALA A 52 0.47 -23.02 19.98
N GLU A 53 1.63 -23.56 19.64
CA GLU A 53 1.86 -25.01 19.52
C GLU A 53 1.67 -25.73 20.87
N ILE A 54 2.20 -25.17 21.96
CA ILE A 54 2.06 -25.77 23.29
C ILE A 54 0.59 -25.70 23.76
N GLY A 55 -0.07 -24.56 23.58
CA GLY A 55 -1.47 -24.35 23.99
C GLY A 55 -2.45 -25.26 23.24
N THR A 56 -2.19 -25.53 21.97
CA THR A 56 -3.00 -26.45 21.15
C THR A 56 -2.69 -27.92 21.44
N ARG A 57 -1.41 -28.30 21.64
CA ARG A 57 -1.04 -29.68 22.00
C ARG A 57 -1.52 -30.10 23.39
N SER A 58 -1.50 -29.19 24.34
CA SER A 58 -1.94 -29.45 25.72
C SER A 58 -3.47 -29.60 25.86
N GLY A 59 -4.24 -29.37 24.78
CA GLY A 59 -5.69 -29.44 24.80
C GLY A 59 -6.38 -28.28 25.51
N PHE A 60 -5.61 -27.29 26.00
CA PHE A 60 -6.14 -26.06 26.59
C PHE A 60 -6.86 -25.21 25.52
N ILE A 61 -6.38 -25.27 24.28
CA ILE A 61 -7.00 -24.65 23.10
C ILE A 61 -7.50 -25.77 22.19
N SER A 62 -8.81 -25.90 22.02
CA SER A 62 -9.42 -26.87 21.11
C SER A 62 -8.97 -26.63 19.66
N ASN A 63 -8.68 -27.69 18.90
CA ASN A 63 -8.34 -27.59 17.46
C ASN A 63 -9.46 -26.95 16.60
N LEU A 64 -10.65 -26.76 17.19
CA LEU A 64 -11.79 -26.06 16.61
C LEU A 64 -11.68 -24.53 16.66
N THR A 65 -10.72 -23.96 17.38
CA THR A 65 -10.52 -22.50 17.44
C THR A 65 -9.20 -22.05 16.86
N LEU A 66 -8.13 -22.83 17.06
CA LEU A 66 -6.81 -22.54 16.50
C LEU A 66 -6.12 -23.85 16.12
N PRO A 67 -5.80 -24.08 14.83
CA PRO A 67 -5.04 -25.26 14.43
C PRO A 67 -3.60 -25.14 14.93
N ARG A 68 -3.01 -26.28 15.31
CA ARG A 68 -1.60 -26.31 15.71
C ARG A 68 -0.71 -25.80 14.56
N PRO A 69 0.24 -24.88 14.81
CA PRO A 69 1.14 -24.37 13.78
C PRO A 69 1.84 -25.46 12.96
N SER A 70 2.21 -26.58 13.59
CA SER A 70 2.82 -27.71 12.88
C SER A 70 1.90 -28.34 11.82
N ALA A 71 0.60 -28.46 12.09
CA ALA A 71 -0.36 -29.10 11.17
C ALA A 71 -0.64 -28.22 9.94
N VAL A 72 -0.61 -26.90 10.12
CA VAL A 72 -0.65 -25.97 8.99
C VAL A 72 0.55 -26.22 8.07
N LEU A 73 1.76 -26.38 8.63
CA LEU A 73 2.95 -26.70 7.84
C LEU A 73 2.86 -28.09 7.18
N ASP A 74 2.33 -29.10 7.88
CA ASP A 74 2.09 -30.42 7.31
C ASP A 74 1.13 -30.34 6.11
N THR A 75 0.07 -29.55 6.23
CA THR A 75 -0.88 -29.29 5.14
C THR A 75 -0.21 -28.62 3.96
N PHE A 76 0.70 -27.66 4.18
CA PHE A 76 1.51 -27.08 3.11
C PHE A 76 2.35 -28.13 2.38
N VAL A 77 3.03 -29.00 3.12
CA VAL A 77 3.84 -30.08 2.55
C VAL A 77 2.97 -31.05 1.75
N GLN A 78 1.78 -31.39 2.26
CA GLN A 78 0.82 -32.21 1.55
C GLN A 78 0.33 -31.54 0.25
N LEU A 79 -0.02 -30.26 0.29
CA LEU A 79 -0.43 -29.49 -0.90
C LEU A 79 0.69 -29.43 -1.94
N TRP A 80 1.94 -29.31 -1.50
CA TRP A 80 3.11 -29.34 -2.37
C TRP A 80 3.29 -30.71 -3.04
N GLN A 81 3.27 -31.79 -2.25
CA GLN A 81 3.45 -33.17 -2.75
C GLN A 81 2.33 -33.62 -3.68
N THR A 82 1.08 -33.23 -3.39
CA THR A 82 -0.10 -33.57 -4.21
C THR A 82 -0.23 -32.70 -5.46
N GLY A 83 0.57 -31.63 -5.58
CA GLY A 83 0.47 -30.65 -6.66
C GLY A 83 -0.75 -29.72 -6.56
N LEU A 84 -1.61 -29.90 -5.54
CA LEU A 84 -2.78 -29.05 -5.31
C LEU A 84 -2.39 -27.61 -5.00
N LEU A 85 -1.21 -27.40 -4.38
CA LEU A 85 -0.69 -26.05 -4.14
C LEU A 85 -0.67 -25.23 -5.43
N TRP A 86 -0.13 -25.79 -6.51
CA TRP A 86 -0.06 -25.11 -7.80
C TRP A 86 -1.42 -24.93 -8.45
N LYS A 87 -2.33 -25.90 -8.24
CA LYS A 87 -3.71 -25.84 -8.75
C LYS A 87 -4.51 -24.67 -8.16
N HIS A 88 -4.22 -24.27 -6.92
CA HIS A 88 -4.86 -23.11 -6.29
C HIS A 88 -4.04 -21.82 -6.48
N LEU A 89 -2.72 -21.89 -6.39
CA LEU A 89 -1.84 -20.71 -6.49
C LEU A 89 -1.77 -20.14 -7.91
N LEU A 90 -1.64 -21.00 -8.93
CA LEU A 90 -1.42 -20.56 -10.31
C LEU A 90 -2.62 -19.79 -10.88
N PRO A 91 -3.88 -20.23 -10.73
CA PRO A 91 -5.03 -19.43 -11.16
C PRO A 91 -5.10 -18.07 -10.50
N SER A 92 -4.77 -17.96 -9.20
CA SER A 92 -4.73 -16.68 -8.49
C SER A 92 -3.68 -15.74 -9.07
N LEU A 93 -2.46 -16.24 -9.31
CA LEU A 93 -1.42 -15.46 -9.97
C LEU A 93 -1.84 -15.05 -11.39
N GLN A 94 -2.38 -15.97 -12.19
CA GLN A 94 -2.83 -15.67 -13.54
C GLN A 94 -3.90 -14.59 -13.58
N ARG A 95 -4.92 -14.67 -12.71
CA ARG A 95 -5.96 -13.64 -12.60
C ARG A 95 -5.40 -12.30 -12.18
N LEU A 96 -4.46 -12.29 -11.23
CA LEU A 96 -3.76 -11.07 -10.85
C LEU A 96 -3.04 -10.45 -12.05
N PHE A 97 -2.30 -11.26 -12.81
CA PHE A 97 -1.57 -10.81 -14.00
C PHE A 97 -2.49 -10.31 -15.12
N VAL A 98 -3.53 -11.07 -15.47
CA VAL A 98 -4.50 -10.69 -16.52
C VAL A 98 -5.27 -9.43 -16.10
N GLY A 99 -5.75 -9.37 -14.86
CA GLY A 99 -6.44 -8.21 -14.31
C GLY A 99 -5.55 -6.97 -14.29
N ALA A 100 -4.30 -7.10 -13.84
CA ALA A 100 -3.32 -6.02 -13.87
C ALA A 100 -3.04 -5.57 -15.31
N PHE A 101 -2.85 -6.50 -16.25
CA PHE A 101 -2.56 -6.17 -17.64
C PHE A 101 -3.73 -5.42 -18.31
N MET A 102 -4.96 -5.91 -18.12
CA MET A 102 -6.16 -5.23 -18.62
C MET A 102 -6.33 -3.86 -17.98
N GLY A 103 -6.17 -3.75 -16.66
CA GLY A 103 -6.28 -2.49 -15.93
C GLY A 103 -5.22 -1.47 -16.37
N ILE A 104 -3.97 -1.88 -16.55
CA ILE A 104 -2.88 -1.04 -17.06
C ILE A 104 -3.20 -0.58 -18.48
N SER A 105 -3.64 -1.49 -19.35
CA SER A 105 -3.95 -1.17 -20.75
C SER A 105 -5.06 -0.13 -20.84
N VAL A 106 -6.16 -0.32 -20.11
CA VAL A 106 -7.29 0.62 -20.08
C VAL A 106 -6.88 1.93 -19.42
N GLY A 107 -6.15 1.89 -18.31
CA GLY A 107 -5.67 3.08 -17.62
C GLY A 107 -4.73 3.94 -18.47
N ILE A 108 -3.80 3.32 -19.18
CA ILE A 108 -2.90 4.00 -20.14
C ILE A 108 -3.72 4.59 -21.28
N ALA A 109 -4.64 3.82 -21.88
CA ALA A 109 -5.48 4.31 -22.97
C ALA A 109 -6.28 5.55 -22.55
N VAL A 110 -6.97 5.50 -21.40
CA VAL A 110 -7.74 6.63 -20.86
C VAL A 110 -6.83 7.82 -20.52
N GLY A 111 -5.68 7.58 -19.89
CA GLY A 111 -4.72 8.63 -19.56
C GLY A 111 -4.16 9.34 -20.79
N VAL A 112 -3.85 8.58 -21.84
CA VAL A 112 -3.40 9.12 -23.15
C VAL A 112 -4.52 9.90 -23.82
N LEU A 113 -5.77 9.41 -23.79
CA LEU A 113 -6.92 10.13 -24.36
C LEU A 113 -7.17 11.48 -23.67
N ILE A 114 -7.12 11.53 -22.32
CA ILE A 114 -7.20 12.79 -21.55
C ILE A 114 -6.02 13.72 -21.89
N GLY A 115 -4.84 13.13 -22.12
CA GLY A 115 -3.63 13.85 -22.50
C GLY A 115 -3.73 14.52 -23.88
N LEU A 116 -4.27 13.81 -24.87
CA LEU A 116 -4.25 14.23 -26.28
C LEU A 116 -5.51 14.97 -26.75
N PHE A 117 -6.69 14.70 -26.17
CA PHE A 117 -7.96 15.24 -26.65
C PHE A 117 -8.59 16.24 -25.66
N SER A 118 -8.71 17.50 -26.08
CA SER A 118 -9.27 18.59 -25.26
C SER A 118 -10.71 18.34 -24.82
N TYR A 119 -11.54 17.70 -25.65
CA TYR A 119 -12.93 17.37 -25.31
C TYR A 119 -13.03 16.33 -24.20
N VAL A 120 -12.25 15.23 -24.31
CA VAL A 120 -12.19 14.17 -23.30
C VAL A 120 -11.69 14.73 -21.97
N ARG A 121 -10.66 15.57 -22.03
CA ARG A 121 -10.14 16.30 -20.88
C ARG A 121 -11.20 17.18 -20.23
N ALA A 122 -11.90 18.02 -20.99
CA ALA A 122 -12.91 18.93 -20.44
C ALA A 122 -14.03 18.18 -19.71
N GLY A 123 -14.44 17.00 -20.20
CA GLY A 123 -15.46 16.17 -19.56
C GLY A 123 -14.98 15.41 -18.32
N LEU A 124 -13.76 14.84 -18.34
CA LEU A 124 -13.26 13.97 -17.26
C LEU A 124 -12.50 14.72 -16.16
N VAL A 125 -11.93 15.90 -16.45
CA VAL A 125 -11.17 16.69 -15.48
C VAL A 125 -11.97 17.06 -14.22
N PRO A 126 -13.26 17.45 -14.28
CA PRO A 126 -14.04 17.72 -13.08
C PRO A 126 -14.14 16.52 -12.12
N LEU A 127 -14.28 15.30 -12.66
CA LEU A 127 -14.34 14.07 -11.86
C LEU A 127 -12.99 13.76 -11.22
N VAL A 128 -11.89 13.90 -11.98
CA VAL A 128 -10.54 13.69 -11.47
C VAL A 128 -10.16 14.76 -10.44
N ALA A 129 -10.55 16.02 -10.68
CA ALA A 129 -10.30 17.14 -9.79
C ALA A 129 -11.08 17.04 -8.48
N ALA A 130 -12.25 16.42 -8.48
CA ALA A 130 -12.99 16.12 -7.25
C ALA A 130 -12.24 15.12 -6.34
N LEU A 131 -11.39 14.25 -6.91
CA LEU A 131 -10.60 13.26 -6.17
C LEU A 131 -9.28 13.79 -5.60
N PHE A 132 -8.78 14.94 -6.07
CA PHE A 132 -7.48 15.46 -5.66
C PHE A 132 -7.58 16.91 -5.19
N PRO A 133 -7.19 17.22 -3.94
CA PRO A 133 -7.00 18.61 -3.48
C PRO A 133 -5.99 19.32 -4.39
N ILE A 134 -6.48 20.25 -5.21
CA ILE A 134 -5.79 21.00 -6.28
C ILE A 134 -4.53 21.70 -5.72
N PRO A 135 -3.30 21.67 -6.33
CA PRO A 135 -2.97 22.32 -7.63
C PRO A 135 -1.77 21.74 -8.48
N LYS A 136 -1.82 21.92 -9.82
CA LYS A 136 -0.72 21.97 -10.85
C LYS A 136 -1.19 21.64 -12.30
N ILE A 137 -2.35 21.01 -12.44
CA ILE A 137 -2.93 20.57 -13.73
C ILE A 137 -3.27 21.76 -14.66
N ALA A 138 -3.56 22.94 -14.10
CA ALA A 138 -3.84 24.15 -14.86
C ALA A 138 -2.64 24.67 -15.69
N LEU A 139 -1.41 24.28 -15.33
CA LEU A 139 -0.19 24.73 -16.03
C LEU A 139 0.24 23.80 -17.18
N LEU A 140 -0.27 22.58 -17.23
CA LEU A 140 0.09 21.57 -18.23
C LEU A 140 -0.25 21.96 -19.69
N PRO A 141 -1.42 22.56 -20.01
CA PRO A 141 -1.75 22.94 -21.37
C PRO A 141 -0.77 23.97 -21.94
N LEU A 142 -0.39 24.96 -21.11
CA LEU A 142 0.59 25.99 -21.44
C LEU A 142 1.98 25.39 -21.72
N PHE A 143 2.39 24.36 -20.96
CA PHE A 143 3.63 23.63 -21.21
C PHE A 143 3.58 22.79 -22.51
N VAL A 144 2.49 22.07 -22.78
CA VAL A 144 2.43 21.17 -23.96
C VAL A 144 2.46 21.93 -25.28
N ILE A 145 1.77 23.08 -25.35
CA ILE A 145 1.73 23.93 -26.55
C ILE A 145 3.12 24.51 -26.87
N TRP A 146 3.94 24.78 -25.85
CA TRP A 146 5.22 25.46 -26.01
C TRP A 146 6.40 24.50 -26.30
N PHE A 147 6.32 23.22 -25.90
CA PHE A 147 7.52 22.39 -25.74
C PHE A 147 7.64 21.12 -26.64
N GLY A 148 6.59 20.65 -27.34
CA GLY A 148 6.71 19.53 -28.30
C GLY A 148 7.15 18.15 -27.71
N TRP A 149 7.28 17.12 -28.58
CA TRP A 149 7.53 15.71 -28.18
C TRP A 149 8.81 15.49 -27.34
N SER A 150 9.86 16.28 -27.61
CA SER A 150 11.16 16.15 -26.94
C SER A 150 11.11 16.47 -25.44
N ILE A 151 10.23 17.39 -25.02
CA ILE A 151 10.05 17.72 -23.59
C ILE A 151 9.19 16.69 -22.88
N VAL A 152 8.21 16.09 -23.56
CA VAL A 152 7.40 15.02 -22.98
C VAL A 152 8.29 13.87 -22.52
N ARG A 153 9.26 13.47 -23.35
CA ARG A 153 10.21 12.40 -23.01
C ARG A 153 11.26 12.81 -21.97
N LYS A 154 11.78 14.04 -22.03
CA LYS A 154 12.90 14.48 -21.17
C LYS A 154 12.49 15.05 -19.82
N ILE A 155 11.29 15.62 -19.70
CA ILE A 155 10.85 16.38 -18.52
C ILE A 155 9.55 15.80 -17.95
N VAL A 156 8.52 15.63 -18.78
CA VAL A 156 7.18 15.24 -18.29
C VAL A 156 7.15 13.78 -17.84
N LEU A 157 7.66 12.84 -18.65
CA LEU A 157 7.70 11.43 -18.30
C LEU A 157 8.52 11.17 -17.01
N PRO A 158 9.76 11.67 -16.88
CA PRO A 158 10.52 11.52 -15.63
C PRO A 158 9.86 12.22 -14.42
N GLY A 159 9.20 13.36 -14.63
CA GLY A 159 8.49 14.10 -13.57
C GLY A 159 7.19 13.43 -13.10
N ALA A 160 6.48 12.75 -13.99
CA ALA A 160 5.25 12.03 -13.69
C ALA A 160 5.51 10.61 -13.12
N PHE A 161 6.67 10.04 -13.42
CA PHE A 161 7.03 8.67 -13.05
C PHE A 161 6.84 8.35 -11.55
N PRO A 162 7.26 9.20 -10.58
CA PRO A 162 7.03 8.93 -9.16
C PRO A 162 5.54 8.86 -8.80
N ALA A 163 4.71 9.69 -9.42
CA ALA A 163 3.26 9.68 -9.19
C ALA A 163 2.60 8.43 -9.77
N ILE A 164 3.03 8.00 -10.96
CA ILE A 164 2.56 6.75 -11.59
C ILE A 164 2.91 5.55 -10.69
N LEU A 165 4.14 5.48 -10.19
CA LEU A 165 4.57 4.40 -9.30
C LEU A 165 3.82 4.40 -7.97
N SER A 166 3.61 5.58 -7.38
CA SER A 166 2.80 5.71 -6.17
C SER A 166 1.36 5.24 -6.39
N GLY A 167 0.73 5.63 -7.51
CA GLY A 167 -0.62 5.20 -7.86
C GLY A 167 -0.69 3.70 -8.10
N LEU A 168 0.26 3.15 -8.86
CA LEU A 168 0.36 1.72 -9.15
C LEU A 168 0.44 0.90 -7.85
N ARG A 169 1.28 1.32 -6.89
CA ARG A 169 1.42 0.64 -5.59
C ARG A 169 0.08 0.53 -4.85
N VAL A 170 -0.68 1.62 -4.78
CA VAL A 170 -2.00 1.63 -4.12
C VAL A 170 -2.99 0.74 -4.88
N SER A 171 -3.02 0.85 -6.21
CA SER A 171 -3.90 0.02 -7.04
C SER A 171 -3.63 -1.47 -6.90
N ILE A 172 -2.37 -1.89 -6.73
CA ILE A 172 -2.00 -3.30 -6.53
C ILE A 172 -2.57 -3.84 -5.22
N SER A 173 -2.44 -3.10 -4.12
CA SER A 173 -2.98 -3.53 -2.82
C SER A 173 -4.49 -3.74 -2.90
N ILE A 174 -5.20 -2.82 -3.58
CA ILE A 174 -6.64 -2.94 -3.81
C ILE A 174 -6.96 -4.11 -4.74
N ALA A 175 -6.17 -4.30 -5.81
CA ALA A 175 -6.38 -5.38 -6.77
C ALA A 175 -6.26 -6.76 -6.12
N ILE A 176 -5.32 -6.97 -5.20
CA ILE A 176 -5.18 -8.23 -4.46
C ILE A 176 -6.44 -8.49 -3.61
N ILE A 177 -6.94 -7.48 -2.90
CA ILE A 177 -8.15 -7.63 -2.07
C ILE A 177 -9.37 -7.99 -2.93
N LEU A 178 -9.58 -7.28 -4.04
CA LEU A 178 -10.71 -7.52 -4.94
C LEU A 178 -10.59 -8.86 -5.66
N LEU A 179 -9.38 -9.26 -6.05
CA LEU A 179 -9.11 -10.56 -6.63
C LEU A 179 -9.54 -11.68 -5.68
N VAL A 180 -9.14 -11.60 -4.41
CA VAL A 180 -9.49 -12.62 -3.40
C VAL A 180 -11.00 -12.72 -3.24
N ALA A 181 -11.70 -11.58 -3.12
CA ALA A 181 -13.14 -11.57 -3.06
C ALA A 181 -13.79 -12.21 -4.31
N ALA A 182 -13.27 -11.92 -5.49
CA ALA A 182 -13.75 -12.53 -6.73
C ALA A 182 -13.54 -14.06 -6.76
N GLU A 183 -12.41 -14.54 -6.24
CA GLU A 183 -12.13 -15.98 -6.15
C GLU A 183 -13.07 -16.70 -5.18
N MET A 184 -13.38 -16.07 -4.05
CA MET A 184 -14.29 -16.63 -3.05
C MET A 184 -15.72 -16.79 -3.61
N LEU A 185 -16.16 -15.87 -4.48
CA LEU A 185 -17.54 -15.83 -4.94
C LEU A 185 -17.77 -16.57 -6.27
N GLY A 186 -16.76 -16.69 -7.13
CA GLY A 186 -16.99 -17.11 -8.51
C GLY A 186 -15.91 -17.98 -9.14
N ALA A 187 -14.84 -18.34 -8.43
CA ALA A 187 -13.78 -19.17 -8.99
C ALA A 187 -13.93 -20.64 -8.57
N GLN A 188 -13.82 -21.55 -9.54
CA GLN A 188 -13.74 -22.99 -9.29
C GLN A 188 -12.39 -23.40 -8.67
N TYR A 189 -11.32 -22.69 -9.04
CA TYR A 189 -9.96 -22.92 -8.57
C TYR A 189 -9.32 -21.59 -8.20
N GLY A 190 -8.55 -21.53 -7.12
CA GLY A 190 -7.91 -20.32 -6.60
C GLY A 190 -7.58 -20.49 -5.12
N VAL A 191 -6.73 -19.63 -4.59
CA VAL A 191 -6.44 -19.61 -3.15
C VAL A 191 -7.66 -19.13 -2.37
N GLY A 192 -8.38 -18.11 -2.87
CA GLY A 192 -9.61 -17.62 -2.23
C GLY A 192 -10.73 -18.67 -2.21
N SER A 193 -10.91 -19.42 -3.30
CA SER A 193 -11.92 -20.48 -3.35
C SER A 193 -11.56 -21.66 -2.43
N TYR A 194 -10.28 -22.00 -2.33
CA TYR A 194 -9.79 -23.03 -1.39
C TYR A 194 -10.02 -22.65 0.07
N ILE A 195 -9.78 -21.38 0.44
CA ILE A 195 -10.07 -20.89 1.79
C ILE A 195 -11.57 -21.00 2.09
N LEU A 196 -12.42 -20.62 1.14
CA LEU A 196 -13.87 -20.67 1.30
C LEU A 196 -14.37 -22.11 1.43
N GLU A 197 -13.83 -23.04 0.62
CA GLU A 197 -14.13 -24.47 0.69
C GLU A 197 -13.67 -25.09 2.02
N ALA A 198 -12.43 -24.82 2.45
CA ALA A 198 -11.95 -25.30 3.74
C ALA A 198 -12.79 -24.76 4.91
N GLY A 199 -13.23 -23.49 4.82
CA GLY A 199 -14.11 -22.87 5.79
C GLY A 199 -15.50 -23.48 5.85
N SER A 200 -16.09 -23.82 4.70
CA SER A 200 -17.40 -24.47 4.66
C SER A 200 -17.37 -25.90 5.21
N LEU A 201 -16.22 -26.57 5.08
CA LEU A 201 -15.94 -27.88 5.65
C LEU A 201 -15.46 -27.85 7.11
N TYR A 202 -15.30 -26.66 7.71
CA TYR A 202 -14.70 -26.46 9.03
C TYR A 202 -13.31 -27.11 9.19
N ASP A 203 -12.58 -27.30 8.09
CA ASP A 203 -11.22 -27.82 8.08
C ASP A 203 -10.24 -26.66 8.32
N LEU A 204 -10.00 -26.36 9.60
CA LEU A 204 -9.19 -25.22 10.00
C LEU A 204 -7.73 -25.37 9.60
N GLU A 205 -7.19 -26.59 9.51
CA GLU A 205 -5.83 -26.82 9.05
C GLU A 205 -5.66 -26.35 7.60
N LYS A 206 -6.59 -26.75 6.73
CA LYS A 206 -6.64 -26.29 5.32
C LYS A 206 -6.97 -24.81 5.19
N LEU A 207 -7.89 -24.28 6.00
CA LEU A 207 -8.25 -22.86 5.98
C LEU A 207 -7.04 -21.98 6.33
N PHE A 208 -6.36 -22.27 7.42
CA PHE A 208 -5.19 -21.51 7.85
C PHE A 208 -4.01 -21.70 6.90
N ALA A 209 -3.83 -22.89 6.31
CA ALA A 209 -2.87 -23.09 5.23
C ALA A 209 -3.19 -22.19 4.03
N GLY A 210 -4.45 -22.15 3.60
CA GLY A 210 -4.91 -21.26 2.52
C GLY A 210 -4.67 -19.77 2.82
N VAL A 211 -5.02 -19.30 4.01
CA VAL A 211 -4.78 -17.91 4.45
C VAL A 211 -3.28 -17.59 4.49
N THR A 212 -2.46 -18.54 4.92
CA THR A 212 -1.00 -18.38 4.94
C THR A 212 -0.44 -18.34 3.52
N ILE A 213 -0.90 -19.20 2.60
CA ILE A 213 -0.54 -19.17 1.17
C ILE A 213 -0.86 -17.78 0.60
N LEU A 214 -2.07 -17.29 0.86
CA LEU A 214 -2.52 -15.98 0.38
C LEU A 214 -1.64 -14.85 0.92
N SER A 215 -1.31 -14.89 2.21
CA SER A 215 -0.47 -13.89 2.86
C SER A 215 0.94 -13.86 2.28
N VAL A 216 1.56 -15.03 2.10
CA VAL A 216 2.89 -15.16 1.48
C VAL A 216 2.85 -14.69 0.02
N MET A 217 1.83 -15.09 -0.74
CA MET A 217 1.65 -14.63 -2.13
C MET A 217 1.51 -13.11 -2.20
N GLY A 218 0.67 -12.50 -1.37
CA GLY A 218 0.48 -11.05 -1.33
C GLY A 218 1.76 -10.30 -0.97
N LEU A 219 2.52 -10.79 0.02
CA LEU A 219 3.81 -10.23 0.40
C LEU A 219 4.85 -10.38 -0.71
N LEU A 220 4.91 -11.54 -1.37
CA LEU A 220 5.82 -11.79 -2.50
C LEU A 220 5.51 -10.88 -3.68
N VAL A 221 4.23 -10.75 -4.06
CA VAL A 221 3.78 -9.83 -5.11
C VAL A 221 4.17 -8.40 -4.77
N ASN A 222 3.84 -7.95 -3.56
CA ASN A 222 4.16 -6.60 -3.11
C ASN A 222 5.68 -6.36 -3.06
N PHE A 223 6.45 -7.36 -2.62
CA PHE A 223 7.92 -7.30 -2.59
C PHE A 223 8.50 -7.20 -3.99
N VAL A 224 8.11 -8.09 -4.92
CA VAL A 224 8.59 -8.09 -6.31
C VAL A 224 8.31 -6.75 -6.97
N ILE A 225 7.09 -6.23 -6.80
CA ILE A 225 6.72 -4.94 -7.39
C ILE A 225 7.49 -3.79 -6.73
N GLY A 226 7.67 -3.81 -5.41
CA GLY A 226 8.50 -2.82 -4.72
C GLY A 226 9.98 -2.85 -5.15
N GLN A 227 10.52 -4.03 -5.47
CA GLN A 227 11.88 -4.16 -6.02
C GLN A 227 11.95 -3.60 -7.43
N VAL A 228 10.96 -3.89 -8.27
CA VAL A 228 10.84 -3.31 -9.62
C VAL A 228 10.80 -1.78 -9.52
N GLU A 229 10.00 -1.23 -8.61
CA GLU A 229 9.90 0.20 -8.35
C GLU A 229 11.25 0.82 -7.96
N LYS A 230 11.95 0.23 -6.98
CA LYS A 230 13.27 0.68 -6.54
C LYS A 230 14.31 0.62 -7.65
N ARG A 231 14.27 -0.42 -8.50
CA ARG A 231 15.17 -0.55 -9.66
C ARG A 231 15.00 0.61 -10.62
N PHE A 232 13.75 0.97 -10.96
CA PHE A 232 13.46 2.08 -11.87
C PHE A 232 13.70 3.46 -11.25
N LEU A 233 13.56 3.61 -9.93
CA LEU A 233 13.82 4.86 -9.21
C LEU A 233 15.27 5.06 -8.77
N SER A 234 16.16 4.10 -9.02
CA SER A 234 17.58 4.18 -8.66
C SER A 234 18.35 5.36 -9.26
N TRP A 235 17.79 6.03 -10.27
CA TRP A 235 18.34 7.26 -10.87
C TRP A 235 18.16 8.54 -10.02
N ARG A 236 17.45 8.47 -8.90
CA ARG A 236 17.18 9.61 -7.99
C ARG A 236 17.85 9.50 -6.61
N GLY A 237 18.72 8.51 -6.41
CA GLY A 237 19.51 8.33 -5.19
C GLY A 237 20.97 8.59 -5.46
#